data_AF-A0A1I5Z7W7-F1
#
_entry.id   AF-A0A1I5Z7W7-F1
#
_cell.length_a   1.000
_cell.length_b   1.000
_cell.length_c   1.000
_cell.angle_alpha   90.00
_cell.angle_beta   90.00
_cell.angle_gamma   90.00
#
_symmetry.space_group_name_H-M   'P 1'
#
loop_
_entity.id
_entity.type
_entity.pdbx_description
1 polymer ?
#
loop_
_entity_poly.entity_id
_entity_poly.type
_entity_poly.pdbx_seq_one_letter_code
_entity_poly.pdbx_strand_id
1 'polypeptide(L)'
;MEVQKIQSYILEKLHRELPEWLTYHNAEHTEIVIRNAIELGELEGLGTEELQLLQTAALMHDAGFLSAYKTHEEASCNLSRELLPQYGYTPSQVETICEIIMSTKVPQQPKNHLSRILCDADVYYIGTDDYNVFSNRLYRELKYRDPNLSNEEWLKKQVDFLKSHNFFTESAKEKLTARKEANLKKLSRQHHTKTKTQKDFSFADILLMIFGVATAGFALKGFLVPNHFFDGGMTGISLLIHEIYHVNLAVAIIAVNAPLIIMSSFIASKNFAIKTFICIILLGLCLYLVPYPPITKDTLLISIFGGFFLGVGIGLTMRGGCAVDGIEVLALYTLRHTSFTISEIVLGLNIIIFSIAAFKFGIETSLYSMLTYFTASKTVDYVVEGIEAYTGVTIISGNSERIKEKLVNEMGRGITIYKGERGFLPGKYEVHTDVDIIFTVISRLEMRKLKNLVYAEDPKAFVFAGTIKETAGGVLKRRPPH
;
A
#
# COMPACT_ATOMS: atom_id res chain seq x y z
N MET A 1 3.62 45.08 -24.47
CA MET A 1 3.70 43.66 -24.07
C MET A 1 3.46 42.78 -25.28
N GLU A 2 4.43 41.96 -25.67
CA GLU A 2 4.31 41.02 -26.80
C GLU A 2 3.77 39.64 -26.35
N VAL A 3 2.57 39.62 -25.75
CA VAL A 3 1.98 38.44 -25.05
C VAL A 3 1.98 37.16 -25.91
N GLN A 4 1.59 37.25 -27.18
CA GLN A 4 1.50 36.09 -28.08
C GLN A 4 2.86 35.45 -28.38
N LYS A 5 3.91 36.28 -28.51
CA LYS A 5 5.27 35.79 -28.79
C LYS A 5 5.85 35.06 -27.58
N ILE A 6 5.72 35.62 -26.37
CA ILE A 6 6.19 34.95 -25.15
C ILE A 6 5.38 33.68 -24.86
N GLN A 7 4.07 33.69 -25.11
CA GLN A 7 3.23 32.51 -24.94
C GLN A 7 3.69 31.36 -25.82
N SER A 8 3.93 31.62 -27.11
CA SER A 8 4.43 30.60 -28.04
C SER A 8 5.77 30.03 -27.58
N TYR A 9 6.70 30.91 -27.16
CA TYR A 9 8.03 30.50 -26.68
C TYR A 9 7.97 29.63 -25.42
N ILE A 10 7.19 30.04 -24.41
CA ILE A 10 7.11 29.32 -23.14
C ILE A 10 6.37 27.99 -23.31
N LEU A 11 5.25 27.95 -24.03
CA LEU A 11 4.53 26.69 -24.25
C LEU A 11 5.39 25.66 -25.00
N GLU A 12 6.12 26.07 -26.04
CA GLU A 12 7.07 25.19 -26.74
C GLU A 12 8.17 24.68 -25.78
N LYS A 13 8.69 25.56 -24.93
CA LYS A 13 9.70 25.20 -23.93
C LYS A 13 9.15 24.18 -22.93
N LEU A 14 7.94 24.37 -22.41
CA LEU A 14 7.30 23.44 -21.48
C LEU A 14 7.03 22.09 -22.13
N HIS A 15 6.57 22.05 -23.37
CA HIS A 15 6.36 20.80 -24.12
C HIS A 15 7.65 20.00 -24.32
N ARG A 16 8.77 20.68 -24.55
CA ARG A 16 10.05 20.03 -24.86
C ARG A 16 10.84 19.62 -23.61
N GLU A 17 10.79 20.43 -22.56
CA GLU A 17 11.75 20.34 -21.46
C GLU A 17 11.15 19.85 -20.13
N LEU A 18 9.82 19.84 -19.96
CA LEU A 18 9.22 19.25 -18.76
C LEU A 18 9.34 17.72 -18.76
N PRO A 19 9.69 17.10 -17.62
CA PRO A 19 9.70 15.65 -17.50
C PRO A 19 8.32 15.00 -17.73
N GLU A 20 8.29 13.86 -18.41
CA GLU A 20 7.03 13.12 -18.71
C GLU A 20 6.22 12.69 -17.47
N TRP A 21 6.88 12.57 -16.30
CA TRP A 21 6.21 12.19 -15.05
C TRP A 21 5.38 13.32 -14.44
N LEU A 22 5.52 14.57 -14.89
CA LEU A 22 4.64 15.68 -14.56
C LEU A 22 3.32 15.57 -15.34
N THR A 23 2.49 14.63 -14.91
CA THR A 23 1.23 14.33 -15.62
C THR A 23 0.14 15.38 -15.39
N TYR A 24 0.26 16.23 -14.38
CA TYR A 24 -0.64 17.35 -14.12
C TYR A 24 0.03 18.69 -14.46
N HIS A 25 1.18 19.02 -13.86
CA HIS A 25 1.86 20.31 -14.09
C HIS A 25 2.66 20.29 -15.40
N ASN A 26 1.94 20.34 -16.53
CA ASN A 26 2.50 20.32 -17.88
C ASN A 26 1.94 21.45 -18.76
N ALA A 27 2.42 21.53 -20.00
CA ALA A 27 2.01 22.57 -20.94
C ALA A 27 0.49 22.60 -21.19
N GLU A 28 -0.19 21.44 -21.23
CA GLU A 28 -1.65 21.38 -21.40
C GLU A 28 -2.38 22.02 -20.21
N HIS A 29 -1.90 21.78 -18.98
CA HIS A 29 -2.42 22.47 -17.79
C HIS A 29 -2.23 23.98 -17.90
N THR A 30 -1.03 24.45 -18.27
CA THR A 30 -0.77 25.88 -18.48
C THR A 30 -1.73 26.52 -19.50
N GLU A 31 -1.97 25.86 -20.64
CA GLU A 31 -2.95 26.33 -21.64
C GLU A 31 -4.37 26.42 -21.09
N ILE A 32 -4.78 25.44 -20.28
CA ILE A 32 -6.09 25.43 -19.62
C ILE A 32 -6.20 26.60 -18.63
N VAL A 33 -5.19 26.82 -17.79
CA VAL A 33 -5.19 27.91 -16.80
C VAL A 33 -5.23 29.26 -17.50
N ILE A 34 -4.51 29.45 -18.61
CA ILE A 34 -4.60 30.67 -19.43
C ILE A 34 -6.04 30.92 -19.89
N ARG A 35 -6.70 29.91 -20.47
CA ARG A 35 -8.09 30.05 -20.94
C ARG A 35 -9.06 30.38 -19.80
N ASN A 36 -8.94 29.68 -18.67
CA ASN A 36 -9.78 29.90 -17.50
C ASN A 36 -9.57 31.29 -16.89
N ALA A 37 -8.31 31.75 -16.83
CA ALA A 37 -7.97 33.07 -16.31
C ALA A 37 -8.52 34.19 -17.20
N ILE A 38 -8.46 34.03 -18.53
CA ILE A 38 -9.07 34.98 -19.47
C ILE A 38 -10.60 35.00 -19.29
N GLU A 39 -11.24 33.83 -19.27
CA GLU A 39 -12.70 33.72 -19.10
C GLU A 39 -13.18 34.38 -17.80
N LEU A 40 -12.54 34.06 -16.67
CA LEU A 40 -12.88 34.67 -15.38
C LEU A 40 -12.56 36.17 -15.36
N GLY A 41 -11.44 36.58 -15.96
CA GLY A 41 -11.07 38.00 -16.08
C GLY A 41 -12.08 38.82 -16.86
N GLU A 42 -12.60 38.30 -17.97
CA GLU A 42 -13.65 38.94 -18.76
C GLU A 42 -14.97 39.05 -17.96
N LEU A 43 -15.34 38.02 -17.20
CA LEU A 43 -16.55 38.02 -16.36
C LEU A 43 -16.45 38.97 -15.18
N GLU A 44 -15.26 39.15 -14.61
CA GLU A 44 -15.01 40.13 -13.55
C GLU A 44 -14.81 41.56 -14.12
N GLY A 45 -14.85 41.74 -15.44
CA GLY A 45 -14.81 43.04 -16.09
C GLY A 45 -13.42 43.69 -16.16
N LEU A 46 -12.35 42.88 -16.23
CA LEU A 46 -10.98 43.38 -16.36
C LEU A 46 -10.77 44.18 -17.64
N GLY A 47 -9.96 45.24 -17.56
CA GLY A 47 -9.50 45.98 -18.73
C GLY A 47 -8.47 45.21 -19.57
N THR A 48 -8.20 45.68 -20.79
CA THR A 48 -7.28 45.01 -21.72
C THR A 48 -5.87 44.81 -21.15
N GLU A 49 -5.31 45.80 -20.46
CA GLU A 49 -3.97 45.69 -19.89
C GLU A 49 -3.93 44.69 -18.72
N GLU A 50 -4.92 44.71 -17.83
CA GLU A 50 -5.03 43.78 -16.71
C GLU A 50 -5.17 42.34 -17.20
N LEU A 51 -5.97 42.12 -18.25
CA LEU A 51 -6.14 40.81 -18.87
C LEU A 51 -4.83 40.28 -19.46
N GLN A 52 -4.02 41.16 -20.08
CA GLN A 52 -2.69 40.81 -20.59
C GLN A 52 -1.71 40.43 -19.47
N LEU A 53 -1.73 41.15 -18.34
CA LEU A 53 -0.92 40.80 -17.17
C LEU A 53 -1.35 39.46 -16.56
N LEU A 54 -2.66 39.25 -16.40
CA LEU A 54 -3.22 38.01 -15.89
C LEU A 54 -2.91 36.82 -16.80
N GLN A 55 -3.08 36.96 -18.12
CA GLN A 55 -2.72 35.94 -19.10
C GLN A 55 -1.24 35.58 -19.02
N THR A 56 -0.37 36.59 -18.84
CA THR A 56 1.07 36.36 -18.71
C THR A 56 1.42 35.66 -17.39
N ALA A 57 0.77 36.03 -16.28
CA ALA A 57 0.93 35.34 -15.01
C ALA A 57 0.46 33.87 -15.09
N ALA A 58 -0.68 33.62 -15.75
CA ALA A 58 -1.17 32.27 -16.02
C ALA A 58 -0.22 31.46 -16.90
N LEU A 59 0.42 32.07 -17.89
CA LEU A 59 1.44 31.41 -18.70
C LEU A 59 2.67 31.01 -17.87
N MET A 60 3.07 31.85 -16.93
CA MET A 60 4.33 31.71 -16.21
C MET A 60 4.22 30.95 -14.89
N HIS A 61 3.03 30.78 -14.31
CA HIS A 61 2.87 30.29 -12.92
C HIS A 61 3.60 28.98 -12.63
N ASP A 62 3.54 28.03 -13.56
CA ASP A 62 4.16 26.70 -13.46
C ASP A 62 5.49 26.58 -14.23
N ALA A 63 5.95 27.64 -14.89
CA ALA A 63 7.17 27.56 -15.70
C ALA A 63 8.42 27.22 -14.87
N GLY A 64 8.39 27.50 -13.57
CA GLY A 64 9.43 27.15 -12.60
C GLY A 64 9.66 25.65 -12.43
N PHE A 65 8.70 24.78 -12.79
CA PHE A 65 8.89 23.32 -12.78
C PHE A 65 10.03 22.86 -13.70
N LEU A 66 10.46 23.69 -14.67
CA LEU A 66 11.66 23.48 -15.48
C LEU A 66 12.96 23.44 -14.67
N SER A 67 12.96 23.97 -13.44
CA SER A 67 14.16 24.12 -12.62
C SER A 67 13.99 23.66 -11.17
N ALA A 68 12.82 23.85 -10.58
CA ALA A 68 12.56 23.51 -9.19
C ALA A 68 11.11 23.03 -9.01
N TYR A 69 10.91 21.91 -8.31
CA TYR A 69 9.57 21.40 -8.04
C TYR A 69 8.92 22.04 -6.79
N LYS A 70 9.66 22.10 -5.67
CA LYS A 70 9.09 22.54 -4.37
C LYS A 70 8.90 24.05 -4.25
N THR A 71 9.67 24.81 -5.02
CA THR A 71 9.70 26.28 -5.02
C THR A 71 9.50 26.76 -6.45
N HIS A 72 8.54 26.15 -7.15
CA HIS A 72 8.34 26.41 -8.58
C HIS A 72 7.78 27.81 -8.76
N GLU A 73 6.94 28.34 -7.86
CA GLU A 73 6.41 29.70 -7.94
C GLU A 73 7.54 30.75 -7.84
N GLU A 74 8.50 30.55 -6.92
CA GLU A 74 9.67 31.43 -6.83
C GLU A 74 10.55 31.32 -8.09
N ALA A 75 10.72 30.11 -8.63
CA ALA A 75 11.47 29.90 -9.86
C ALA A 75 10.78 30.51 -11.09
N SER A 76 9.45 30.44 -11.16
CA SER A 76 8.61 31.09 -12.17
C SER A 76 8.77 32.61 -12.14
N CYS A 77 8.86 33.20 -10.95
CA CYS A 77 9.12 34.64 -10.79
C CYS A 77 10.53 35.02 -11.27
N ASN A 78 11.54 34.21 -10.95
CA ASN A 78 12.91 34.44 -11.41
C ASN A 78 13.01 34.38 -12.95
N LEU A 79 12.37 33.37 -13.55
CA LEU A 79 12.29 33.23 -14.99
C LEU A 79 11.53 34.41 -15.63
N SER A 80 10.46 34.88 -14.99
CA SER A 80 9.69 36.04 -15.43
C SER A 80 10.52 37.32 -15.42
N ARG A 81 11.33 37.54 -14.38
CA ARG A 81 12.25 38.70 -14.28
C ARG A 81 13.32 38.70 -15.36
N GLU A 82 13.79 37.52 -15.77
CA GLU A 82 14.79 37.37 -16.82
C GLU A 82 14.21 37.57 -18.23
N LEU A 83 13.05 36.95 -18.50
CA LEU A 83 12.51 36.86 -19.86
C LEU A 83 11.60 38.03 -20.22
N LEU A 84 10.65 38.40 -19.36
CA LEU A 84 9.57 39.33 -19.73
C LEU A 84 10.07 40.72 -20.19
N PRO A 85 11.17 41.31 -19.66
CA PRO A 85 11.68 42.57 -20.17
C PRO A 85 12.02 42.54 -21.67
N GLN A 86 12.44 41.39 -22.20
CA GLN A 86 12.77 41.19 -23.61
C GLN A 86 11.54 41.23 -24.53
N TYR A 87 10.34 41.09 -23.96
CA TYR A 87 9.05 41.13 -24.65
C TYR A 87 8.25 42.41 -24.35
N GLY A 88 8.93 43.46 -23.90
CA GLY A 88 8.36 44.79 -23.70
C GLY A 88 7.45 44.90 -22.48
N TYR A 89 7.77 44.18 -21.41
CA TYR A 89 7.17 44.35 -20.08
C TYR A 89 8.04 45.29 -19.24
N THR A 90 7.41 46.22 -18.53
CA THR A 90 8.11 47.10 -17.59
C THR A 90 8.46 46.37 -16.29
N PRO A 91 9.48 46.81 -15.52
CA PRO A 91 9.79 46.20 -14.22
C PRO A 91 8.60 46.16 -13.26
N SER A 92 7.75 47.20 -13.26
CA SER A 92 6.53 47.24 -12.44
C SER A 92 5.52 46.16 -12.83
N GLN A 93 5.33 45.93 -14.14
CA GLN A 93 4.44 44.88 -14.64
C GLN A 93 4.98 43.49 -14.31
N VAL A 94 6.30 43.29 -14.40
CA VAL A 94 6.95 42.02 -14.02
C VAL A 94 6.75 41.71 -12.54
N GLU A 95 6.92 42.68 -11.65
CA GLU A 95 6.67 42.45 -10.22
C GLU A 95 5.19 42.19 -9.93
N THR A 96 4.27 42.86 -10.64
CA THR A 96 2.83 42.54 -10.55
C THR A 96 2.57 41.09 -10.97
N ILE A 97 3.17 40.63 -12.08
CA ILE A 97 3.07 39.23 -12.52
C ILE A 97 3.62 38.27 -11.45
N CYS A 98 4.76 38.59 -10.85
CA CYS A 98 5.34 37.79 -9.77
C CYS A 98 4.41 37.74 -8.54
N GLU A 99 3.77 38.85 -8.16
CA GLU A 99 2.79 38.88 -7.07
C GLU A 99 1.57 37.98 -7.36
N ILE A 100 1.09 37.96 -8.60
CA ILE A 100 0.00 37.09 -9.03
C ILE A 100 0.45 35.63 -8.98
N ILE A 101 1.63 35.28 -9.53
CA ILE A 101 2.18 33.92 -9.50
C ILE A 101 2.35 33.42 -8.06
N MET A 102 2.98 34.22 -7.18
CA MET A 102 3.22 33.81 -5.79
C MET A 102 1.93 33.56 -4.99
N SER A 103 0.78 34.05 -5.47
CA SER A 103 -0.50 33.82 -4.81
C SER A 103 -1.08 32.42 -5.05
N THR A 104 -0.64 31.70 -6.09
CA THR A 104 -1.08 30.32 -6.38
C THR A 104 -0.52 29.30 -5.40
N LYS A 105 0.55 29.66 -4.68
CA LYS A 105 1.18 28.82 -3.66
C LYS A 105 0.18 28.39 -2.59
N VAL A 106 0.05 27.08 -2.39
CA VAL A 106 -0.92 26.49 -1.45
C VAL A 106 -0.37 26.52 0.00
N PRO A 107 -1.14 26.99 1.00
CA PRO A 107 -2.50 27.53 0.91
C PRO A 107 -2.53 28.94 0.30
N GLN A 108 -3.41 29.13 -0.68
CA GLN A 108 -3.54 30.38 -1.44
C GLN A 108 -3.94 31.55 -0.55
N GLN A 109 -3.25 32.68 -0.70
CA GLN A 109 -3.52 33.94 0.02
C GLN A 109 -3.46 35.14 -0.94
N PRO A 110 -4.38 35.24 -1.91
CA PRO A 110 -4.38 36.31 -2.90
C PRO A 110 -4.67 37.68 -2.25
N LYS A 111 -3.86 38.68 -2.59
CA LYS A 111 -3.95 40.04 -2.01
C LYS A 111 -4.73 41.03 -2.87
N ASN A 112 -4.70 40.84 -4.18
CA ASN A 112 -5.33 41.72 -5.15
C ASN A 112 -6.32 40.95 -6.05
N HIS A 113 -7.05 41.66 -6.89
CA HIS A 113 -8.10 41.07 -7.72
C HIS A 113 -7.56 40.09 -8.77
N LEU A 114 -6.45 40.43 -9.46
CA LEU A 114 -5.80 39.54 -10.44
C LEU A 114 -5.31 38.25 -9.78
N SER A 115 -4.70 38.33 -8.59
CA SER A 115 -4.31 37.17 -7.79
C SER A 115 -5.50 36.27 -7.48
N ARG A 116 -6.65 36.84 -7.10
CA ARG A 116 -7.87 36.07 -6.83
C ARG A 116 -8.34 35.30 -8.07
N ILE A 117 -8.32 35.96 -9.23
CA ILE A 117 -8.69 35.33 -10.50
C ILE A 117 -7.72 34.19 -10.86
N LEU A 118 -6.41 34.40 -10.75
CA LEU A 118 -5.45 33.34 -11.08
C LEU A 118 -5.57 32.14 -10.13
N CYS A 119 -5.74 32.37 -8.82
CA CYS A 119 -5.97 31.29 -7.86
C CYS A 119 -7.18 30.43 -8.24
N ASP A 120 -8.29 31.07 -8.63
CA ASP A 120 -9.50 30.36 -9.06
C ASP A 120 -9.29 29.63 -10.41
N ALA A 121 -8.56 30.23 -11.35
CA ALA A 121 -8.27 29.67 -12.66
C ALA A 121 -7.35 28.43 -12.61
N ASP A 122 -6.38 28.43 -11.70
CA ASP A 122 -5.40 27.35 -11.51
C ASP A 122 -6.07 26.06 -11.01
N VAL A 123 -7.05 26.18 -10.10
CA VAL A 123 -7.81 25.03 -9.58
C VAL A 123 -9.21 24.93 -10.16
N TYR A 124 -9.50 25.58 -11.29
CA TYR A 124 -10.83 25.66 -11.91
C TYR A 124 -11.50 24.28 -12.07
N TYR A 125 -10.71 23.26 -12.42
CA TYR A 125 -11.18 21.89 -12.65
C TYR A 125 -11.91 21.28 -11.44
N ILE A 126 -11.69 21.81 -10.22
CA ILE A 126 -12.35 21.27 -9.03
C ILE A 126 -13.88 21.45 -9.07
N GLY A 127 -14.33 22.46 -9.82
CA GLY A 127 -15.73 22.79 -10.07
C GLY A 127 -16.24 22.34 -11.44
N THR A 128 -15.63 21.34 -12.08
CA THR A 128 -16.10 20.84 -13.39
C THR A 128 -16.41 19.34 -13.37
N ASP A 129 -16.94 18.81 -14.48
CA ASP A 129 -17.12 17.37 -14.71
C ASP A 129 -15.78 16.63 -14.87
N ASP A 130 -14.73 17.33 -15.29
CA ASP A 130 -13.40 16.78 -15.54
C ASP A 130 -12.58 16.56 -14.26
N TYR A 131 -13.16 16.81 -13.08
CA TYR A 131 -12.55 16.61 -11.77
C TYR A 131 -11.69 15.34 -11.69
N ASN A 132 -12.28 14.21 -12.08
CA ASN A 132 -11.62 12.90 -11.95
C ASN A 132 -10.43 12.76 -12.89
N VAL A 133 -10.44 13.42 -14.06
CA VAL A 133 -9.35 13.36 -15.03
C VAL A 133 -8.12 14.07 -14.47
N PHE A 134 -8.29 15.32 -14.07
CA PHE A 134 -7.22 16.15 -13.51
C PHE A 134 -6.74 15.65 -12.14
N SER A 135 -7.65 15.22 -11.27
CA SER A 135 -7.29 14.58 -10.00
C SER A 135 -6.45 13.31 -10.21
N ASN A 136 -6.79 12.47 -11.19
CA ASN A 136 -6.00 11.27 -11.50
C ASN A 136 -4.62 11.62 -12.09
N ARG A 137 -4.53 12.68 -12.89
CA ARG A 137 -3.24 13.21 -13.38
C ARG A 137 -2.37 13.67 -12.21
N LEU A 138 -2.92 14.43 -11.26
CA LEU A 138 -2.17 14.87 -10.08
C LEU A 138 -1.77 13.69 -9.18
N TYR A 139 -2.65 12.69 -9.03
CA TYR A 139 -2.35 11.47 -8.29
C TYR A 139 -1.14 10.71 -8.86
N ARG A 140 -1.07 10.55 -10.19
CA ARG A 140 0.05 9.86 -10.85
C ARG A 140 1.37 10.58 -10.62
N GLU A 141 1.36 11.90 -10.75
CA GLU A 141 2.54 12.73 -10.50
C GLU A 141 3.02 12.61 -9.04
N LEU A 142 2.12 12.74 -8.07
CA LEU A 142 2.46 12.59 -6.66
C LEU A 142 2.91 11.17 -6.31
N LYS A 143 2.31 10.15 -6.92
CA LYS A 143 2.67 8.74 -6.72
C LYS A 143 4.05 8.39 -7.28
N TYR A 144 4.47 9.04 -8.37
CA TYR A 144 5.83 8.90 -8.87
C TYR A 144 6.86 9.36 -7.81
N ARG A 145 6.54 10.43 -7.08
CA ARG A 145 7.41 10.98 -6.02
C ARG A 145 7.31 10.24 -4.69
N ASP A 146 6.11 9.78 -4.35
CA ASP A 146 5.80 9.00 -3.16
C ASP A 146 5.14 7.68 -3.57
N PRO A 147 5.95 6.63 -3.87
CA PRO A 147 5.42 5.34 -4.29
C PRO A 147 4.46 4.68 -3.28
N ASN A 148 4.50 5.11 -2.01
CA ASN A 148 3.66 4.59 -0.95
C ASN A 148 2.29 5.27 -0.87
N LEU A 149 2.04 6.34 -1.64
CA LEU A 149 0.79 7.08 -1.61
C LEU A 149 -0.39 6.19 -2.03
N SER A 150 -1.17 5.77 -1.03
CA SER A 150 -2.31 4.91 -1.24
C SER A 150 -3.50 5.66 -1.86
N ASN A 151 -4.41 4.92 -2.50
CA ASN A 151 -5.66 5.49 -3.02
C ASN A 151 -6.54 6.06 -1.90
N GLU A 152 -6.41 5.56 -0.68
CA GLU A 152 -7.18 6.02 0.49
C GLU A 152 -6.63 7.35 1.01
N GLU A 153 -5.32 7.46 1.19
CA GLU A 153 -4.67 8.72 1.55
C GLU A 153 -4.92 9.78 0.49
N TRP A 154 -4.89 9.42 -0.80
CA TRP A 154 -5.24 10.33 -1.88
C TRP A 154 -6.70 10.80 -1.82
N LEU A 155 -7.64 9.88 -1.58
CA LEU A 155 -9.06 10.23 -1.42
C LEU A 155 -9.27 11.17 -0.23
N LYS A 156 -8.58 10.94 0.88
CA LYS A 156 -8.62 11.81 2.05
C LYS A 156 -8.05 13.20 1.73
N LYS A 157 -6.87 13.29 1.11
CA LYS A 157 -6.26 14.57 0.68
C LYS A 157 -7.20 15.38 -0.22
N GLN A 158 -7.89 14.73 -1.16
CA GLN A 158 -8.89 15.39 -2.01
C GLN A 158 -10.08 15.93 -1.22
N VAL A 159 -10.64 15.13 -0.32
CA VAL A 159 -11.78 15.56 0.52
C VAL A 159 -11.38 16.73 1.42
N ASP A 160 -10.20 16.66 2.04
CA ASP A 160 -9.69 17.71 2.93
C ASP A 160 -9.44 19.00 2.14
N PHE A 161 -8.80 18.91 0.97
CA PHE A 161 -8.55 20.06 0.09
C PHE A 161 -9.86 20.73 -0.36
N LEU A 162 -10.83 19.96 -0.86
CA LEU A 162 -12.11 20.53 -1.32
C LEU A 162 -12.92 21.17 -0.19
N LYS A 163 -12.80 20.66 1.04
CA LYS A 163 -13.45 21.24 2.23
C LYS A 163 -12.81 22.54 2.67
N SER A 164 -11.48 22.64 2.63
CA SER A 164 -10.76 23.83 3.07
C SER A 164 -10.74 24.94 2.01
N HIS A 165 -10.78 24.57 0.73
CA HIS A 165 -10.72 25.51 -0.38
C HIS A 165 -12.00 26.34 -0.48
N ASN A 166 -11.90 27.62 -0.90
CA ASN A 166 -13.03 28.45 -1.30
C ASN A 166 -12.62 29.27 -2.52
N PHE A 167 -13.51 29.41 -3.51
CA PHE A 167 -13.26 30.30 -4.64
C PHE A 167 -13.28 31.76 -4.18
N PHE A 168 -12.45 32.60 -4.78
CA PHE A 168 -12.23 33.97 -4.32
C PHE A 168 -13.10 34.99 -5.05
N THR A 169 -13.26 34.85 -6.37
CA THR A 169 -14.02 35.75 -7.26
C THR A 169 -15.50 35.41 -7.30
N GLU A 170 -16.37 36.36 -7.65
CA GLU A 170 -17.81 36.12 -7.69
C GLU A 170 -18.19 35.22 -8.88
N SER A 171 -17.57 35.43 -10.05
CA SER A 171 -17.75 34.59 -11.23
C SER A 171 -17.36 33.13 -10.98
N ALA A 172 -16.22 32.85 -10.33
CA ALA A 172 -15.83 31.49 -9.99
C ALA A 172 -16.77 30.87 -8.95
N LYS A 173 -17.21 31.64 -7.93
CA LYS A 173 -18.19 31.15 -6.96
C LYS A 173 -19.50 30.76 -7.64
N GLU A 174 -20.02 31.60 -8.53
CA GLU A 174 -21.27 31.35 -9.24
C GLU A 174 -21.17 30.12 -10.16
N LYS A 175 -20.09 30.02 -10.94
CA LYS A 175 -19.92 28.93 -11.92
C LYS A 175 -19.55 27.59 -11.30
N LEU A 176 -18.64 27.58 -10.32
CA LEU A 176 -17.90 26.38 -9.94
C LEU A 176 -18.33 25.78 -8.60
N THR A 177 -18.96 26.56 -7.71
CA THR A 177 -19.27 26.11 -6.34
C THR A 177 -20.23 24.92 -6.33
N ALA A 178 -21.33 25.00 -7.07
CA ALA A 178 -22.34 23.93 -7.07
C ALA A 178 -21.74 22.58 -7.51
N ARG A 179 -20.86 22.61 -8.52
CA ARG A 179 -20.22 21.40 -9.02
C ARG A 179 -19.10 20.91 -8.11
N LYS A 180 -18.32 21.82 -7.52
CA LYS A 180 -17.34 21.49 -6.47
C LYS A 180 -18.01 20.79 -5.29
N GLU A 181 -19.17 21.28 -4.83
CA GLU A 181 -19.94 20.65 -3.76
C GLU A 181 -20.47 19.26 -4.15
N ALA A 182 -20.92 19.09 -5.40
CA ALA A 182 -21.34 17.79 -5.93
C ALA A 182 -20.16 16.80 -5.96
N ASN A 183 -18.98 17.25 -6.43
CA ASN A 183 -17.74 16.47 -6.43
C ASN A 183 -17.33 16.09 -4.99
N LEU A 184 -17.35 17.05 -4.06
CA LEU A 184 -17.06 16.82 -2.65
C LEU A 184 -18.04 15.81 -2.03
N LYS A 185 -19.33 15.89 -2.32
CA LYS A 185 -20.34 14.94 -1.84
C LYS A 185 -20.10 13.54 -2.39
N LYS A 186 -19.73 13.42 -3.67
CA LYS A 186 -19.38 12.14 -4.31
C LYS A 186 -18.15 11.50 -3.63
N LEU A 187 -17.08 12.27 -3.45
CA LEU A 187 -15.83 11.80 -2.82
C LEU A 187 -16.03 11.51 -1.33
N SER A 188 -16.76 12.36 -0.60
CA SER A 188 -17.08 12.14 0.80
C SER A 188 -17.92 10.88 0.99
N ARG A 189 -18.85 10.59 0.08
CA ARG A 189 -19.58 9.31 0.06
C ARG A 189 -18.64 8.14 -0.17
N GLN A 190 -17.73 8.22 -1.15
CA GLN A 190 -16.74 7.18 -1.42
C GLN A 190 -15.80 6.95 -0.22
N HIS A 191 -15.38 8.03 0.45
CA HIS A 191 -14.56 7.98 1.66
C HIS A 191 -15.35 7.36 2.82
N HIS A 192 -16.63 7.73 2.98
CA HIS A 192 -17.52 7.17 3.98
C HIS A 192 -17.90 5.70 3.73
N THR A 193 -18.13 5.27 2.48
CA THR A 193 -18.38 3.86 2.18
C THR A 193 -17.13 3.01 2.38
N LYS A 194 -15.95 3.50 2.00
CA LYS A 194 -14.69 2.80 2.26
C LYS A 194 -14.39 2.68 3.76
N THR A 195 -14.59 3.75 4.52
CA THR A 195 -14.45 3.72 5.98
C THR A 195 -15.55 2.87 6.65
N LYS A 196 -16.79 2.82 6.13
CA LYS A 196 -17.84 1.89 6.62
C LYS A 196 -17.64 0.42 6.24
N THR A 197 -16.95 0.12 5.13
CA THR A 197 -16.59 -1.27 4.78
C THR A 197 -15.51 -1.84 5.71
N GLN A 198 -14.85 -0.99 6.49
CA GLN A 198 -14.09 -1.39 7.66
C GLN A 198 -15.06 -1.52 8.84
N LYS A 199 -15.91 -2.56 8.85
CA LYS A 199 -16.72 -2.88 10.05
C LYS A 199 -15.77 -3.06 11.23
N ASP A 200 -15.97 -2.27 12.29
CA ASP A 200 -15.11 -2.26 13.49
C ASP A 200 -14.97 -3.64 14.14
N PHE A 201 -16.03 -4.47 14.11
CA PHE A 201 -16.01 -5.86 14.53
C PHE A 201 -17.01 -6.67 13.68
N SER A 202 -16.53 -7.59 12.83
CA SER A 202 -17.43 -8.60 12.27
C SER A 202 -17.76 -9.64 13.34
N PHE A 203 -18.98 -10.19 13.32
CA PHE A 203 -19.33 -11.32 14.18
C PHE A 203 -18.39 -12.52 13.93
N ALA A 204 -17.97 -12.72 12.69
CA ALA A 204 -16.97 -13.72 12.33
C ALA A 204 -15.62 -13.45 13.02
N ASP A 205 -15.17 -12.19 13.07
CA ASP A 205 -13.93 -11.81 13.76
C ASP A 205 -14.00 -12.16 15.24
N ILE A 206 -15.14 -11.88 15.89
CA ILE A 206 -15.35 -12.17 17.31
C ILE A 206 -15.25 -13.68 17.57
N LEU A 207 -15.90 -14.50 16.74
CA LEU A 207 -15.80 -15.95 16.86
C LEU A 207 -14.35 -16.44 16.69
N LEU A 208 -13.65 -15.94 15.66
CA LEU A 208 -12.24 -16.29 15.42
C LEU A 208 -11.35 -15.90 16.60
N MET A 209 -11.55 -14.72 17.19
CA MET A 209 -10.82 -14.28 18.38
C MET A 209 -11.08 -15.18 19.58
N ILE A 210 -12.34 -15.52 19.87
CA ILE A 210 -12.69 -16.39 21.01
C ILE A 210 -12.11 -17.79 20.85
N PHE A 211 -12.29 -18.42 19.68
CA PHE A 211 -11.74 -19.75 19.42
C PHE A 211 -10.22 -19.74 19.40
N GLY A 212 -9.61 -18.71 18.82
CA GLY A 212 -8.16 -18.54 18.80
C GLY A 212 -7.58 -18.45 20.21
N VAL A 213 -8.16 -17.59 21.07
CA VAL A 213 -7.73 -17.44 22.47
C VAL A 213 -7.91 -18.72 23.28
N ALA A 214 -9.05 -19.40 23.13
CA ALA A 214 -9.30 -20.66 23.83
C ALA A 214 -8.28 -21.75 23.42
N THR A 215 -7.94 -21.81 22.13
CA THR A 215 -6.98 -22.79 21.60
C THR A 215 -5.54 -22.46 22.03
N ALA A 216 -5.14 -21.19 22.01
CA ALA A 216 -3.84 -20.75 22.49
C ALA A 216 -3.69 -20.99 24.01
N GLY A 217 -4.73 -20.70 24.80
CA GLY A 217 -4.75 -20.98 26.23
C GLY A 217 -4.60 -22.47 26.54
N PHE A 218 -5.30 -23.33 25.79
CA PHE A 218 -5.18 -24.79 25.86
C PHE A 218 -3.75 -25.26 25.52
N ALA A 219 -3.14 -24.72 24.47
CA ALA A 219 -1.77 -25.04 24.10
C ALA A 219 -0.76 -24.66 25.20
N LEU A 220 -0.83 -23.42 25.69
CA LEU A 220 0.08 -22.89 26.70
C LEU A 220 -0.02 -23.69 28.01
N LYS A 221 -1.22 -23.80 28.59
CA LYS A 221 -1.40 -24.40 29.92
C LYS A 221 -1.51 -25.93 29.91
N GLY A 222 -1.95 -26.52 28.79
CA GLY A 222 -2.10 -27.96 28.63
C GLY A 222 -0.82 -28.68 28.17
N PHE A 223 0.06 -28.00 27.44
CA PHE A 223 1.29 -28.60 26.89
C PHE A 223 2.56 -27.90 27.34
N LEU A 224 2.70 -26.59 27.10
CA LEU A 224 4.00 -25.91 27.21
C LEU A 224 4.41 -25.67 28.67
N VAL A 225 3.58 -24.96 29.44
CA VAL A 225 3.88 -24.53 30.82
C VAL A 225 4.18 -25.72 31.74
N PRO A 226 3.37 -26.81 31.79
CA PRO A 226 3.65 -27.93 32.69
C PRO A 226 4.98 -28.65 32.42
N ASN A 227 5.59 -28.43 31.25
CA ASN A 227 6.80 -29.12 30.80
C ASN A 227 7.97 -28.16 30.54
N HIS A 228 7.86 -26.88 30.95
CA HIS A 228 8.88 -25.84 30.75
C HIS A 228 9.30 -25.62 29.29
N PHE A 229 8.36 -25.78 28.35
CA PHE A 229 8.64 -25.52 26.93
C PHE A 229 8.32 -24.08 26.57
N PHE A 230 9.16 -23.50 25.72
CA PHE A 230 9.08 -22.11 25.28
C PHE A 230 8.64 -22.03 23.82
N ASP A 231 7.89 -20.97 23.52
CA ASP A 231 7.64 -20.53 22.14
C ASP A 231 8.63 -19.41 21.76
N GLY A 232 8.54 -18.91 20.52
CA GLY A 232 9.19 -17.68 20.10
C GLY A 232 8.41 -16.43 20.49
N GLY A 233 8.90 -15.27 20.05
CA GLY A 233 8.15 -14.01 20.13
C GLY A 233 7.90 -13.50 21.54
N MET A 234 6.85 -12.70 21.69
CA MET A 234 6.53 -12.10 22.98
C MET A 234 5.97 -13.13 23.95
N THR A 235 5.28 -14.16 23.45
CA THR A 235 4.82 -15.30 24.25
C THR A 235 6.00 -16.04 24.86
N GLY A 236 7.06 -16.29 24.08
CA GLY A 236 8.32 -16.88 24.56
C GLY A 236 8.99 -16.06 25.67
N ILE A 237 9.03 -14.73 25.52
CA ILE A 237 9.54 -13.82 26.55
C ILE A 237 8.68 -13.92 27.82
N SER A 238 7.35 -13.92 27.69
CA SER A 238 6.44 -14.05 28.83
C SER A 238 6.59 -15.39 29.56
N LEU A 239 6.80 -16.49 28.83
CA LEU A 239 7.10 -17.80 29.41
C LEU A 239 8.44 -17.79 30.16
N LEU A 240 9.49 -17.22 29.61
CA LEU A 240 10.77 -17.08 30.32
C LEU A 240 10.63 -16.27 31.62
N ILE A 241 9.87 -15.17 31.59
CA ILE A 241 9.61 -14.37 32.79
C ILE A 241 8.85 -15.19 33.83
N HIS A 242 7.84 -15.95 33.41
CA HIS A 242 7.08 -16.83 34.29
C HIS A 242 7.97 -17.89 34.96
N GLU A 243 8.80 -18.57 34.18
CA GLU A 243 9.61 -19.69 34.67
C GLU A 243 10.80 -19.23 35.54
N ILE A 244 11.41 -18.09 35.22
CA ILE A 244 12.60 -17.61 35.95
C ILE A 244 12.23 -16.82 37.21
N TYR A 245 11.18 -15.98 37.14
CA TYR A 245 10.83 -15.06 38.21
C TYR A 245 9.55 -15.46 38.96
N HIS A 246 8.92 -16.57 38.58
CA HIS A 246 7.66 -17.05 39.16
C HIS A 246 6.50 -16.03 39.10
N VAL A 247 6.59 -15.07 38.18
CA VAL A 247 5.52 -14.10 37.90
C VAL A 247 4.38 -14.85 37.23
N ASN A 248 3.13 -14.55 37.57
CA ASN A 248 1.98 -15.17 36.92
C ASN A 248 2.03 -14.96 35.38
N LEU A 249 1.91 -16.04 34.60
CA LEU A 249 2.03 -15.99 33.14
C LEU A 249 1.04 -15.02 32.49
N ALA A 250 -0.21 -14.94 32.99
CA ALA A 250 -1.20 -14.01 32.46
C ALA A 250 -0.74 -12.55 32.61
N VAL A 251 -0.14 -12.22 33.75
CA VAL A 251 0.41 -10.89 34.02
C VAL A 251 1.63 -10.62 33.12
N ALA A 252 2.51 -11.61 32.95
CA ALA A 252 3.67 -11.49 32.09
C ALA A 252 3.27 -11.22 30.63
N ILE A 253 2.28 -11.95 30.09
CA ILE A 253 1.77 -11.75 28.71
C ILE A 253 1.22 -10.34 28.52
N ILE A 254 0.42 -9.84 29.46
CA ILE A 254 -0.16 -8.48 29.38
C ILE A 254 0.95 -7.44 29.44
N ALA A 255 1.89 -7.56 30.38
CA ALA A 255 2.96 -6.59 30.59
C ALA A 255 3.92 -6.53 29.39
N VAL A 256 4.35 -7.68 28.87
CA VAL A 256 5.28 -7.78 27.75
C VAL A 256 4.66 -7.25 26.45
N ASN A 257 3.35 -7.46 26.23
CA ASN A 257 2.68 -6.97 25.03
C ASN A 257 2.17 -5.52 25.15
N ALA A 258 2.06 -4.93 26.34
CA ALA A 258 1.55 -3.56 26.51
C ALA A 258 2.26 -2.50 25.64
N PRO A 259 3.62 -2.48 25.53
CA PRO A 259 4.31 -1.56 24.63
C PRO A 259 3.90 -1.74 23.16
N LEU A 260 3.68 -2.98 22.73
CA LEU A 260 3.29 -3.30 21.35
C LEU A 260 1.84 -2.93 21.07
N ILE A 261 0.93 -3.10 22.03
CA ILE A 261 -0.46 -2.63 21.90
C ILE A 261 -0.47 -1.12 21.69
N ILE A 262 0.27 -0.37 22.51
CA ILE A 262 0.40 1.09 22.40
C ILE A 262 0.96 1.45 21.02
N MET A 263 2.06 0.82 20.62
CA MET A 263 2.71 1.04 19.33
C MET A 263 1.77 0.75 18.14
N SER A 264 0.97 -0.32 18.22
CA SER A 264 0.02 -0.70 17.17
C SER A 264 -1.06 0.35 16.89
N SER A 265 -1.42 1.16 17.90
CA SER A 265 -2.40 2.24 17.76
C SER A 265 -1.90 3.39 16.88
N PHE A 266 -0.57 3.58 16.80
CA PHE A 266 0.07 4.60 15.99
C PHE A 266 0.44 4.11 14.59
N ILE A 267 0.75 2.81 14.44
CA ILE A 267 1.28 2.26 13.18
C ILE A 267 0.21 1.59 12.33
N ALA A 268 -0.67 0.80 12.95
CA ALA A 268 -1.63 -0.05 12.26
C ALA A 268 -3.01 0.63 12.16
N SER A 269 -3.85 0.48 13.19
CA SER A 269 -5.12 1.19 13.32
C SER A 269 -5.61 1.12 14.76
N LYS A 270 -6.48 2.07 15.16
CA LYS A 270 -7.11 2.04 16.49
C LYS A 270 -7.89 0.75 16.73
N ASN A 271 -8.59 0.25 15.71
CA ASN A 271 -9.38 -0.97 15.81
C ASN A 271 -8.50 -2.21 16.02
N PHE A 272 -7.40 -2.31 15.27
CA PHE A 272 -6.43 -3.40 15.45
C PHE A 272 -5.84 -3.38 16.87
N ALA A 273 -5.50 -2.20 17.39
CA ALA A 273 -5.00 -2.05 18.76
C ALA A 273 -6.02 -2.47 19.81
N ILE A 274 -7.30 -2.06 19.66
CA ILE A 274 -8.38 -2.45 20.57
C ILE A 274 -8.61 -3.97 20.52
N LYS A 275 -8.69 -4.56 19.32
CA LYS A 275 -8.86 -6.01 19.17
C LYS A 275 -7.70 -6.79 19.80
N THR A 276 -6.47 -6.34 19.56
CA THR A 276 -5.23 -6.89 20.16
C THR A 276 -5.28 -6.80 21.69
N PHE A 277 -5.64 -5.65 22.25
CA PHE A 277 -5.82 -5.50 23.68
C PHE A 277 -6.87 -6.48 24.24
N ILE A 278 -8.04 -6.57 23.60
CA ILE A 278 -9.10 -7.51 24.01
C ILE A 278 -8.60 -8.96 23.95
N CYS A 279 -7.96 -9.37 22.85
CA CYS A 279 -7.40 -10.73 22.69
C CYS A 279 -6.39 -11.07 23.79
N ILE A 280 -5.48 -10.15 24.13
CA ILE A 280 -4.44 -10.34 25.15
C ILE A 280 -5.05 -10.44 26.55
N ILE A 281 -6.03 -9.57 26.88
CA ILE A 281 -6.75 -9.64 28.15
C ILE A 281 -7.55 -10.95 28.25
N LEU A 282 -8.25 -11.34 27.18
CA LEU A 282 -9.00 -12.60 27.14
C LEU A 282 -8.08 -13.81 27.27
N LEU A 283 -6.88 -13.78 26.67
CA LEU A 283 -5.89 -14.84 26.84
C LEU A 283 -5.38 -14.92 28.28
N GLY A 284 -5.05 -13.77 28.90
CA GLY A 284 -4.68 -13.73 30.31
C GLY A 284 -5.78 -14.29 31.22
N LEU A 285 -7.04 -13.90 30.98
CA LEU A 285 -8.20 -14.43 31.71
C LEU A 285 -8.41 -15.93 31.45
N CYS A 286 -8.24 -16.41 30.22
CA CYS A 286 -8.33 -17.82 29.87
C CYS A 286 -7.29 -18.65 30.64
N LEU A 287 -6.04 -18.19 30.67
CA LEU A 287 -4.96 -18.84 31.43
C LEU A 287 -5.20 -18.82 32.93
N TYR A 288 -5.82 -17.76 33.47
CA TYR A 288 -6.12 -17.65 34.89
C TYR A 288 -7.33 -18.50 35.32
N LEU A 289 -8.44 -18.39 34.60
CA LEU A 289 -9.74 -18.97 34.98
C LEU A 289 -9.93 -20.42 34.54
N VAL A 290 -9.38 -20.83 33.40
CA VAL A 290 -9.63 -22.16 32.85
C VAL A 290 -8.61 -23.16 33.41
N PRO A 291 -9.05 -24.22 34.10
CA PRO A 291 -8.17 -25.26 34.60
C PRO A 291 -7.89 -26.27 33.48
N TYR A 292 -6.83 -26.03 32.71
CA TYR A 292 -6.35 -27.02 31.73
C TYR A 292 -5.48 -28.07 32.43
N PRO A 293 -5.84 -29.37 32.39
CA PRO A 293 -4.97 -30.43 32.89
C PRO A 293 -3.78 -30.63 31.94
N PRO A 294 -2.59 -31.01 32.44
CA PRO A 294 -1.48 -31.44 31.59
C PRO A 294 -1.90 -32.64 30.71
N ILE A 295 -1.70 -32.53 29.40
CA ILE A 295 -2.21 -33.52 28.44
C ILE A 295 -1.28 -34.73 28.31
N THR A 296 0.02 -34.50 28.27
CA THR A 296 1.04 -35.55 28.15
C THR A 296 2.37 -35.07 28.73
N LYS A 297 3.28 -36.02 28.96
CA LYS A 297 4.67 -35.80 29.38
C LYS A 297 5.68 -36.14 28.29
N ASP A 298 5.22 -36.66 27.15
CA ASP A 298 6.08 -36.98 26.02
C ASP A 298 6.53 -35.69 25.31
N THR A 299 7.84 -35.43 25.35
CA THR A 299 8.46 -34.18 24.86
C THR A 299 8.25 -33.94 23.37
N LEU A 300 8.19 -35.01 22.57
CA LEU A 300 7.94 -34.92 21.13
C LEU A 300 6.47 -34.58 20.86
N LEU A 301 5.53 -35.22 21.57
CA LEU A 301 4.11 -34.88 21.45
C LEU A 301 3.83 -33.46 21.94
N ILE A 302 4.47 -33.02 23.02
CA ILE A 302 4.34 -31.65 23.53
C ILE A 302 4.83 -30.65 22.49
N SER A 303 6.01 -30.86 21.92
CA SER A 303 6.57 -29.90 20.96
C SER A 303 5.74 -29.81 19.68
N ILE A 304 5.28 -30.94 19.13
CA ILE A 304 4.48 -30.94 17.90
C ILE A 304 3.06 -30.42 18.17
N PHE A 305 2.32 -31.01 19.12
CA PHE A 305 0.92 -30.65 19.32
C PHE A 305 0.75 -29.34 20.08
N GLY A 306 1.63 -29.03 21.04
CA GLY A 306 1.67 -27.73 21.70
C GLY A 306 1.93 -26.62 20.68
N GLY A 307 2.91 -26.80 19.80
CA GLY A 307 3.17 -25.87 18.70
C GLY A 307 1.98 -25.76 17.74
N PHE A 308 1.41 -26.89 17.33
CA PHE A 308 0.24 -26.91 16.44
C PHE A 308 -0.96 -26.13 17.02
N PHE A 309 -1.40 -26.45 18.25
CA PHE A 309 -2.54 -25.76 18.85
C PHE A 309 -2.24 -24.28 19.13
N LEU A 310 -1.02 -23.95 19.53
CA LEU A 310 -0.61 -22.57 19.72
C LEU A 310 -0.67 -21.79 18.40
N GLY A 311 -0.13 -22.38 17.32
CA GLY A 311 -0.17 -21.79 15.99
C GLY A 311 -1.58 -21.69 15.40
N VAL A 312 -2.46 -22.65 15.67
CA VAL A 312 -3.90 -22.51 15.36
C VAL A 312 -4.50 -21.34 16.12
N GLY A 313 -4.24 -21.24 17.42
CA GLY A 313 -4.73 -20.16 18.26
C GLY A 313 -4.31 -18.79 17.74
N ILE A 314 -3.00 -18.59 17.54
CA ILE A 314 -2.41 -17.37 17.00
C ILE A 314 -2.99 -17.07 15.61
N GLY A 315 -2.98 -18.04 14.69
CA GLY A 315 -3.47 -17.83 13.32
C GLY A 315 -4.97 -17.48 13.24
N LEU A 316 -5.82 -18.05 14.11
CA LEU A 316 -7.23 -17.69 14.19
C LEU A 316 -7.41 -16.26 14.71
N THR A 317 -6.67 -15.88 15.77
CA THR A 317 -6.71 -14.51 16.29
C THR A 317 -6.23 -13.48 15.25
N MET A 318 -5.19 -13.81 14.47
CA MET A 318 -4.72 -13.00 13.35
C MET A 318 -5.79 -12.83 12.28
N ARG A 319 -6.51 -13.90 11.92
CA ARG A 319 -7.65 -13.82 10.99
C ARG A 319 -8.82 -13.01 11.53
N GLY A 320 -8.98 -12.94 12.85
CA GLY A 320 -9.90 -12.03 13.53
C GLY A 320 -9.45 -10.56 13.55
N GLY A 321 -8.23 -10.28 13.07
CA GLY A 321 -7.66 -8.93 12.99
C GLY A 321 -7.03 -8.44 14.29
N CYS A 322 -6.48 -9.33 15.12
CA CYS A 322 -5.71 -8.99 16.32
C CYS A 322 -4.34 -9.69 16.34
N ALA A 323 -3.37 -9.14 17.07
CA ALA A 323 -2.09 -9.78 17.33
C ALA A 323 -2.02 -10.29 18.77
N VAL A 324 -1.54 -11.52 18.94
CA VAL A 324 -1.39 -12.15 20.27
C VAL A 324 0.08 -12.30 20.64
N ASP A 325 0.93 -12.69 19.69
CA ASP A 325 2.36 -12.90 19.93
C ASP A 325 3.20 -11.63 19.72
N GLY A 326 2.60 -10.54 19.24
CA GLY A 326 3.21 -9.20 19.18
C GLY A 326 4.26 -9.02 18.07
N ILE A 327 4.82 -10.12 17.55
CA ILE A 327 5.70 -10.13 16.38
C ILE A 327 5.05 -9.43 15.18
N GLU A 328 3.73 -9.54 15.03
CA GLU A 328 2.99 -8.92 13.94
C GLU A 328 3.03 -7.38 14.01
N VAL A 329 3.04 -6.82 15.21
CA VAL A 329 3.17 -5.37 15.40
C VAL A 329 4.58 -4.92 15.06
N LEU A 330 5.59 -5.71 15.45
CA LEU A 330 6.99 -5.46 15.08
C LEU A 330 7.16 -5.52 13.56
N ALA A 331 6.53 -6.49 12.90
CA ALA A 331 6.53 -6.61 11.44
C ALA A 331 6.05 -5.34 10.73
N LEU A 332 4.95 -4.74 11.20
CA LEU A 332 4.41 -3.50 10.66
C LEU A 332 5.30 -2.28 10.94
N TYR A 333 6.01 -2.25 12.06
CA TYR A 333 6.93 -1.17 12.42
C TYR A 333 8.21 -1.18 11.57
N THR A 334 8.84 -2.35 11.43
CA THR A 334 10.09 -2.57 10.71
C THR A 334 10.01 -2.10 9.26
N LEU A 335 8.87 -2.33 8.58
CA LEU A 335 8.63 -1.92 7.20
C LEU A 335 8.80 -0.41 6.97
N ARG A 336 8.67 0.42 8.01
CA ARG A 336 8.67 1.87 7.91
C ARG A 336 9.92 2.56 8.48
N HIS A 337 10.74 1.86 9.27
CA HIS A 337 11.72 2.54 10.14
C HIS A 337 13.10 1.89 10.28
N THR A 338 13.35 0.67 9.78
CA THR A 338 14.64 -0.01 9.97
C THR A 338 15.17 -0.67 8.70
N SER A 339 16.49 -0.83 8.60
CA SER A 339 17.16 -1.55 7.50
C SER A 339 17.12 -3.07 7.63
N PHE A 340 16.85 -3.60 8.82
CA PHE A 340 16.69 -5.03 9.06
C PHE A 340 15.35 -5.54 8.55
N THR A 341 15.32 -6.78 8.07
CA THR A 341 14.10 -7.48 7.72
C THR A 341 13.37 -8.00 8.97
N ILE A 342 12.07 -8.20 8.84
CA ILE A 342 11.21 -8.73 9.92
C ILE A 342 11.74 -10.09 10.40
N SER A 343 12.13 -10.95 9.45
CA SER A 343 12.66 -12.28 9.74
C SER A 343 13.97 -12.22 10.53
N GLU A 344 14.84 -11.24 10.27
CA GLU A 344 16.10 -11.06 11.02
C GLU A 344 15.85 -10.62 12.46
N ILE A 345 14.89 -9.71 12.68
CA ILE A 345 14.54 -9.25 14.04
C ILE A 345 13.95 -10.40 14.86
N VAL A 346 13.01 -11.14 14.28
CA VAL A 346 12.38 -12.31 14.92
C VAL A 346 13.42 -13.39 15.22
N LEU A 347 14.31 -13.67 14.26
CA LEU A 347 15.39 -14.62 14.45
C LEU A 347 16.31 -14.20 15.61
N GLY A 348 16.73 -12.93 15.66
CA GLY A 348 17.56 -12.41 16.75
C GLY A 348 16.90 -12.56 18.12
N LEU A 349 15.61 -12.22 18.22
CA LEU A 349 14.82 -12.38 19.45
C LEU A 349 14.72 -13.84 19.89
N ASN A 350 14.45 -14.76 18.96
CA ASN A 350 14.35 -16.18 19.26
C ASN A 350 15.70 -16.82 19.63
N ILE A 351 16.81 -16.39 19.01
CA ILE A 351 18.15 -16.82 19.41
C ILE A 351 18.38 -16.49 20.89
N ILE A 352 18.00 -15.28 21.33
CA ILE A 352 18.13 -14.88 22.73
C ILE A 352 17.25 -15.77 23.63
N ILE A 353 15.98 -15.95 23.29
CA ILE A 353 15.04 -16.77 24.06
C ILE A 353 15.57 -18.19 24.24
N PHE A 354 15.94 -18.86 23.14
CA PHE A 354 16.37 -20.25 23.18
C PHE A 354 17.77 -20.41 23.81
N SER A 355 18.63 -19.40 23.73
CA SER A 355 19.91 -19.40 24.45
C SER A 355 19.71 -19.33 25.96
N ILE A 356 18.79 -18.47 26.42
CA ILE A 356 18.42 -18.40 27.85
C ILE A 356 17.78 -19.71 28.29
N ALA A 357 16.89 -20.28 27.48
CA ALA A 357 16.26 -21.56 27.75
C ALA A 357 17.29 -22.70 27.89
N ALA A 358 18.27 -22.75 26.97
CA ALA A 358 19.34 -23.76 26.99
C ALA A 358 20.20 -23.65 28.26
N PHE A 359 20.54 -22.42 28.67
CA PHE A 359 21.39 -22.18 29.83
C PHE A 359 20.67 -22.46 31.16
N LYS A 360 19.37 -22.15 31.26
CA LYS A 360 18.59 -22.28 32.52
C LYS A 360 17.88 -23.61 32.67
N PHE A 361 17.37 -24.18 31.58
CA PHE A 361 16.48 -25.36 31.58
C PHE A 361 17.06 -26.54 30.79
N GLY A 362 18.27 -26.40 30.26
CA GLY A 362 18.99 -27.44 29.53
C GLY A 362 18.80 -27.37 28.02
N ILE A 363 19.80 -27.92 27.31
CA ILE A 363 19.86 -27.91 25.85
C ILE A 363 18.67 -28.65 25.24
N GLU A 364 18.25 -29.78 25.82
CA GLU A 364 17.12 -30.57 25.32
C GLU A 364 15.82 -29.76 25.31
N THR A 365 15.50 -29.09 26.42
CA THR A 365 14.33 -28.20 26.53
C THR A 365 14.36 -27.10 25.48
N SER A 366 15.54 -26.52 25.23
CA SER A 366 15.71 -25.50 24.19
C SER A 366 15.49 -26.05 22.78
N LEU A 367 16.05 -27.22 22.45
CA LEU A 367 15.85 -27.86 21.13
C LEU A 367 14.38 -28.23 20.88
N TYR A 368 13.68 -28.76 21.89
CA TYR A 368 12.26 -29.01 21.78
C TYR A 368 11.42 -27.74 21.71
N SER A 369 11.85 -26.65 22.37
CA SER A 369 11.22 -25.33 22.24
C SER A 369 11.40 -24.76 20.83
N MET A 370 12.56 -24.94 20.21
CA MET A 370 12.76 -24.61 18.80
C MET A 370 11.83 -25.40 17.88
N LEU A 371 11.64 -26.70 18.14
CA LEU A 371 10.70 -27.53 17.38
C LEU A 371 9.24 -27.10 17.60
N THR A 372 8.91 -26.68 18.83
CA THR A 372 7.59 -26.13 19.19
C THR A 372 7.31 -24.87 18.39
N TYR A 373 8.24 -23.91 18.42
CA TYR A 373 8.16 -22.67 17.65
C TYR A 373 8.07 -22.91 16.14
N PHE A 374 8.88 -23.84 15.61
CA PHE A 374 8.81 -24.20 14.19
C PHE A 374 7.43 -24.73 13.81
N THR A 375 6.86 -25.59 14.64
CA THR A 375 5.52 -26.16 14.41
C THR A 375 4.43 -25.10 14.55
N ALA A 376 4.53 -24.21 15.54
CA ALA A 376 3.62 -23.08 15.71
C ALA A 376 3.67 -22.14 14.50
N SER A 377 4.86 -21.67 14.11
CA SER A 377 5.06 -20.79 12.96
C SER A 377 4.48 -21.39 11.67
N LYS A 378 4.76 -22.67 11.38
CA LYS A 378 4.18 -23.31 10.18
C LYS A 378 2.66 -23.42 10.26
N THR A 379 2.12 -23.67 11.45
CA THR A 379 0.68 -23.77 11.63
C THR A 379 0.00 -22.39 11.48
N VAL A 380 0.63 -21.32 11.97
CA VAL A 380 0.18 -19.94 11.73
C VAL A 380 0.13 -19.65 10.24
N ASP A 381 1.21 -19.92 9.50
CA ASP A 381 1.27 -19.74 8.04
C ASP A 381 0.07 -20.43 7.36
N TYR A 382 -0.18 -21.70 7.69
CA TYR A 382 -1.29 -22.48 7.12
C TYR A 382 -2.68 -21.91 7.47
N VAL A 383 -2.87 -21.44 8.70
CA VAL A 383 -4.17 -20.95 9.17
C VAL A 383 -4.48 -19.58 8.56
N VAL A 384 -3.47 -18.70 8.46
CA VAL A 384 -3.58 -17.33 7.97
C VAL A 384 -3.66 -17.29 6.45
N GLU A 385 -2.69 -17.90 5.74
CA GLU A 385 -2.61 -17.85 4.27
C GLU A 385 -3.57 -18.85 3.60
N GLY A 386 -4.00 -19.89 4.32
CA GLY A 386 -4.90 -20.93 3.82
C GLY A 386 -4.19 -22.03 3.02
N ILE A 387 -4.91 -23.13 2.76
CA ILE A 387 -4.37 -24.34 2.12
C ILE A 387 -4.09 -24.11 0.61
N GLU A 388 -4.83 -23.21 -0.03
CA GLU A 388 -4.71 -22.92 -1.47
C GLU A 388 -3.64 -21.85 -1.74
N ALA A 389 -2.37 -22.19 -1.51
CA ALA A 389 -1.26 -21.40 -2.05
C ALA A 389 -1.30 -21.48 -3.58
N TYR A 390 -1.77 -20.41 -4.23
CA TYR A 390 -1.76 -20.28 -5.67
C TYR A 390 -0.31 -20.12 -6.16
N THR A 391 0.03 -20.94 -7.15
CA THR A 391 1.35 -20.97 -7.76
C THR A 391 1.24 -20.42 -9.17
N GLY A 392 1.98 -19.37 -9.45
CA GLY A 392 2.17 -18.85 -10.80
C GLY A 392 3.15 -19.74 -11.53
N VAL A 393 2.75 -20.28 -12.67
CA VAL A 393 3.56 -21.20 -13.46
C VAL A 393 3.80 -20.57 -14.82
N THR A 394 5.07 -20.47 -15.18
CA THR A 394 5.53 -20.02 -16.49
C THR A 394 6.06 -21.22 -17.26
N ILE A 395 5.60 -21.38 -18.49
CA ILE A 395 5.92 -22.49 -19.39
C ILE A 395 6.49 -21.89 -20.69
N ILE A 396 7.70 -22.33 -21.05
CA ILE A 396 8.39 -21.96 -22.28
C ILE A 396 8.67 -23.24 -23.04
N SER A 397 8.10 -23.37 -24.24
CA SER A 397 8.16 -24.60 -25.03
C SER A 397 8.17 -24.31 -26.52
N GLY A 398 8.80 -25.19 -27.31
CA GLY A 398 8.70 -25.12 -28.77
C GLY A 398 7.34 -25.56 -29.32
N ASN A 399 6.52 -26.22 -28.50
CA ASN A 399 5.19 -26.72 -28.84
C ASN A 399 4.10 -25.97 -28.04
N SER A 400 4.24 -24.65 -27.94
CA SER A 400 3.38 -23.80 -27.11
C SER A 400 1.90 -23.86 -27.51
N GLU A 401 1.59 -23.92 -28.81
CA GLU A 401 0.19 -24.00 -29.30
C GLU A 401 -0.58 -25.17 -28.70
N ARG A 402 0.02 -26.37 -28.73
CA ARG A 402 -0.64 -27.58 -28.23
C ARG A 402 -0.81 -27.54 -26.71
N ILE A 403 0.17 -26.98 -26.01
CA ILE A 403 0.10 -26.78 -24.56
C ILE A 403 -1.01 -25.78 -24.19
N LYS A 404 -1.14 -24.66 -24.94
CA LYS A 404 -2.22 -23.67 -24.73
C LYS A 404 -3.60 -24.32 -24.80
N GLU A 405 -3.85 -25.10 -25.87
CA GLU A 405 -5.11 -25.80 -26.08
C GLU A 405 -5.44 -26.74 -24.91
N LYS A 406 -4.49 -27.56 -24.48
CA LYS A 406 -4.70 -28.53 -23.40
C LYS A 406 -4.90 -27.88 -22.03
N LEU A 407 -4.18 -26.79 -21.74
CA LEU A 407 -4.36 -26.05 -20.48
C LEU A 407 -5.76 -25.42 -20.37
N VAL A 408 -6.26 -24.84 -21.46
CA VAL A 408 -7.59 -24.22 -21.49
C VAL A 408 -8.68 -25.29 -21.50
N ASN A 409 -8.60 -26.26 -22.42
CA ASN A 409 -9.71 -27.16 -22.70
C ASN A 409 -9.73 -28.41 -21.79
N GLU A 410 -8.57 -28.98 -21.45
CA GLU A 410 -8.50 -30.18 -20.60
C GLU A 410 -8.36 -29.83 -19.12
N MET A 411 -7.49 -28.87 -18.78
CA MET A 411 -7.32 -28.44 -17.39
C MET A 411 -8.34 -27.40 -16.94
N GLY A 412 -8.99 -26.69 -17.88
CA GLY A 412 -9.97 -25.65 -17.54
C GLY A 412 -9.33 -24.41 -16.91
N ARG A 413 -8.08 -24.11 -17.26
CA ARG A 413 -7.28 -23.05 -16.63
C ARG A 413 -7.11 -21.87 -17.58
N GLY A 414 -7.37 -20.67 -17.06
CA GLY A 414 -7.04 -19.43 -17.75
C GLY A 414 -5.53 -19.32 -17.96
N ILE A 415 -5.13 -18.79 -19.11
CA ILE A 415 -3.74 -18.55 -19.46
C ILE A 415 -3.56 -17.11 -19.94
N THR A 416 -2.38 -16.56 -19.68
CA THR A 416 -1.90 -15.29 -20.22
C THR A 416 -0.66 -15.58 -21.06
N ILE A 417 -0.56 -14.93 -22.22
CA ILE A 417 0.56 -15.14 -23.14
C ILE A 417 1.49 -13.94 -23.10
N TYR A 418 2.77 -14.16 -22.79
CA TYR A 418 3.83 -13.20 -23.03
C TYR A 418 4.51 -13.53 -24.34
N LYS A 419 4.71 -12.53 -25.21
CA LYS A 419 5.49 -12.69 -26.44
C LYS A 419 6.97 -12.52 -26.10
N GLY A 420 7.81 -13.44 -26.58
CA GLY A 420 9.26 -13.39 -26.37
C GLY A 420 10.00 -14.29 -27.34
N GLU A 421 11.29 -14.44 -27.12
CA GLU A 421 12.19 -15.24 -27.96
C GLU A 421 12.94 -16.28 -27.12
N ARG A 422 13.30 -17.40 -27.74
CA ARG A 422 14.13 -18.46 -27.14
C ARG A 422 15.26 -18.86 -28.08
N GLY A 423 16.30 -19.50 -27.56
CA GLY A 423 17.33 -20.15 -28.38
C GLY A 423 18.76 -19.64 -28.20
N PHE A 424 18.94 -18.48 -27.55
CA PHE A 424 20.24 -17.90 -27.17
C PHE A 424 21.02 -18.79 -26.17
N LEU A 425 21.54 -19.92 -26.66
CA LEU A 425 22.22 -20.94 -25.85
C LEU A 425 23.74 -20.77 -25.95
N PRO A 426 24.51 -21.18 -24.92
CA PRO A 426 25.97 -21.20 -25.00
C PRO A 426 26.47 -21.97 -26.23
N GLY A 427 27.30 -21.31 -27.05
CA GLY A 427 27.82 -21.87 -28.31
C GLY A 427 26.85 -21.82 -29.50
N LYS A 428 25.62 -21.30 -29.33
CA LYS A 428 24.60 -21.12 -30.37
C LYS A 428 23.79 -19.83 -30.17
N TYR A 429 24.48 -18.71 -29.91
CA TYR A 429 23.84 -17.43 -29.61
C TYR A 429 22.95 -16.92 -30.77
N GLU A 430 23.40 -17.05 -32.00
CA GLU A 430 22.67 -16.57 -33.18
C GLU A 430 21.36 -17.33 -33.46
N VAL A 431 21.18 -18.51 -32.89
CA VAL A 431 20.00 -19.35 -33.14
C VAL A 431 18.90 -18.94 -32.17
N HIS A 432 17.95 -18.13 -32.63
CA HIS A 432 16.78 -17.75 -31.84
C HIS A 432 15.48 -17.94 -32.63
N THR A 433 14.37 -18.02 -31.91
CA THR A 433 13.03 -18.20 -32.48
C THR A 433 12.00 -17.59 -31.56
N ASP A 434 11.02 -16.91 -32.15
CA ASP A 434 9.84 -16.45 -31.43
C ASP A 434 9.15 -17.59 -30.68
N VAL A 435 8.67 -17.27 -29.48
CA VAL A 435 7.93 -18.21 -28.64
C VAL A 435 6.85 -17.51 -27.83
N ASP A 436 5.71 -18.18 -27.74
CA ASP A 436 4.67 -17.84 -26.77
C ASP A 436 5.03 -18.41 -25.40
N ILE A 437 5.33 -17.54 -24.46
CA ILE A 437 5.55 -17.89 -23.06
C ILE A 437 4.18 -17.92 -22.37
N ILE A 438 3.80 -19.10 -21.87
CA ILE A 438 2.49 -19.34 -21.29
C ILE A 438 2.59 -19.13 -19.78
N PHE A 439 1.77 -18.24 -19.24
CA PHE A 439 1.61 -18.05 -17.80
C PHE A 439 0.23 -18.52 -17.35
N THR A 440 0.18 -19.28 -16.27
CA THR A 440 -1.08 -19.71 -15.66
C THR A 440 -0.96 -19.76 -14.14
N VAL A 441 -2.09 -19.61 -13.46
CA VAL A 441 -2.18 -19.70 -12.01
C VAL A 441 -2.94 -20.98 -11.65
N ILE A 442 -2.28 -21.85 -10.90
CA ILE A 442 -2.83 -23.13 -10.46
C ILE A 442 -2.61 -23.33 -8.97
N SER A 443 -3.36 -24.25 -8.36
CA SER A 443 -3.10 -24.65 -6.97
C SER A 443 -1.86 -25.55 -6.87
N ARG A 444 -1.24 -25.62 -5.69
CA ARG A 444 -0.12 -26.55 -5.42
C ARG A 444 -0.44 -28.01 -5.79
N LEU A 445 -1.68 -28.44 -5.57
CA LEU A 445 -2.14 -29.80 -5.85
C LEU A 445 -2.20 -30.11 -7.36
N GLU A 446 -2.41 -29.09 -8.19
CA GLU A 446 -2.51 -29.23 -9.65
C GLU A 446 -1.15 -29.22 -10.36
N MET A 447 -0.08 -28.85 -9.66
CA MET A 447 1.26 -28.71 -10.25
C MET A 447 1.75 -30.01 -10.90
N ARG A 448 1.46 -31.16 -10.27
CA ARG A 448 1.81 -32.47 -10.82
C ARG A 448 1.07 -32.75 -12.13
N LYS A 449 -0.24 -32.44 -12.18
CA LYS A 449 -1.06 -32.64 -13.37
C LYS A 449 -0.59 -31.74 -14.52
N LEU A 450 -0.29 -30.47 -14.24
CA LEU A 450 0.23 -29.52 -15.21
C LEU A 450 1.57 -29.99 -15.79
N LYS A 451 2.53 -30.37 -14.93
CA LYS A 451 3.84 -30.85 -15.40
C LYS A 451 3.70 -32.07 -16.31
N ASN A 452 2.89 -33.05 -15.93
CA ASN A 452 2.68 -34.25 -16.74
C ASN A 452 2.09 -33.90 -18.12
N LEU A 453 1.12 -33.00 -18.17
CA LEU A 453 0.51 -32.55 -19.42
C LEU A 453 1.52 -31.82 -20.31
N VAL A 454 2.31 -30.89 -19.74
CA VAL A 454 3.32 -30.14 -20.48
C VAL A 454 4.41 -31.08 -21.03
N TYR A 455 4.95 -31.97 -20.19
CA TYR A 455 6.03 -32.87 -20.60
C TYR A 455 5.57 -34.00 -21.54
N ALA A 456 4.27 -34.30 -21.59
CA ALA A 456 3.71 -35.18 -22.61
C ALA A 456 3.73 -34.53 -24.00
N GLU A 457 3.56 -33.21 -24.09
CA GLU A 457 3.59 -32.47 -25.37
C GLU A 457 5.00 -32.02 -25.78
N ASP A 458 5.83 -31.65 -24.81
CA ASP A 458 7.22 -31.26 -25.03
C ASP A 458 8.11 -31.65 -23.83
N PRO A 459 8.85 -32.77 -23.92
CA PRO A 459 9.80 -33.18 -22.88
C PRO A 459 10.93 -32.18 -22.62
N LYS A 460 11.18 -31.23 -23.53
CA LYS A 460 12.21 -30.19 -23.42
C LYS A 460 11.65 -28.84 -22.93
N ALA A 461 10.36 -28.78 -22.58
CA ALA A 461 9.74 -27.56 -22.07
C ALA A 461 10.42 -27.09 -20.77
N PHE A 462 10.67 -25.79 -20.69
CA PHE A 462 11.15 -25.15 -19.47
C PHE A 462 9.96 -24.64 -18.66
N VAL A 463 9.78 -25.21 -17.47
CA VAL A 463 8.65 -24.89 -16.58
C VAL A 463 9.21 -24.45 -15.24
N PHE A 464 8.89 -23.23 -14.83
CA PHE A 464 9.22 -22.72 -13.50
C PHE A 464 7.98 -22.15 -12.82
N ALA A 465 8.04 -22.13 -11.49
CA ALA A 465 6.91 -21.82 -10.64
C ALA A 465 7.34 -20.87 -9.52
N GLY A 466 6.50 -19.89 -9.23
CA GLY A 466 6.65 -18.97 -8.11
C GLY A 466 5.37 -18.93 -7.26
N THR A 467 5.53 -18.86 -5.94
CA THR A 467 4.39 -18.64 -5.04
C THR A 467 3.83 -17.24 -5.29
N ILE A 468 2.53 -17.12 -5.54
CA ILE A 468 1.88 -15.83 -5.65
C ILE A 468 1.24 -15.51 -4.29
N LYS A 469 1.64 -14.38 -3.69
CA LYS A 469 1.11 -13.95 -2.39
C LYS A 469 -0.32 -13.42 -2.47
N GLU A 470 -0.66 -12.70 -3.53
CA GLU A 470 -2.00 -12.17 -3.76
C GLU A 470 -2.37 -12.26 -5.24
N THR A 471 -3.59 -12.75 -5.53
CA THR A 471 -4.19 -12.70 -6.87
C THR A 471 -5.57 -12.06 -6.78
N ALA A 472 -5.87 -11.11 -7.66
CA ALA A 472 -7.18 -10.47 -7.74
C ALA A 472 -7.64 -10.40 -9.20
N GLY A 473 -8.88 -10.82 -9.45
CA GLY A 473 -9.44 -10.95 -10.81
C GLY A 473 -9.04 -12.24 -11.54
N GLY A 474 -9.40 -12.35 -12.82
CA GLY A 474 -9.09 -13.49 -13.69
C GLY A 474 -9.96 -14.74 -13.48
N VAL A 475 -9.82 -15.73 -14.37
CA VAL A 475 -10.53 -17.04 -14.29
C VAL A 475 -9.67 -18.01 -13.47
N LEU A 476 -9.74 -17.89 -12.14
CA LEU A 476 -8.95 -18.69 -11.19
C LEU A 476 -9.64 -20.00 -10.77
N LYS A 477 -10.94 -20.14 -11.04
CA LYS A 477 -11.71 -21.36 -10.76
C LYS A 477 -12.38 -21.88 -12.02
N ARG A 478 -12.46 -23.20 -12.12
CA ARG A 478 -13.25 -23.91 -13.13
C ARG A 478 -14.70 -23.44 -12.98
N ARG A 479 -15.29 -22.83 -14.02
CA ARG A 479 -16.73 -22.53 -14.01
C ARG A 479 -17.48 -23.86 -13.84
N PRO A 480 -18.44 -23.96 -12.91
CA PRO A 480 -19.32 -25.12 -12.90
C PRO A 480 -20.06 -25.17 -14.24
N PRO A 481 -20.27 -26.36 -14.83
CA PRO A 481 -21.05 -26.47 -16.05
C PRO A 481 -22.48 -25.98 -15.76
N HIS A 482 -22.98 -25.12 -16.66
CA HIS A 482 -24.36 -24.65 -16.66
C HIS A 482 -25.34 -25.76 -17.02
#